data_AF-A0A937IGB5-F1
#
_entry.id   AF-A0A937IGB5-F1
#
_cell.length_a   1.000
_cell.length_b   1.000
_cell.length_c   1.000
_cell.angle_alpha   90.00
_cell.angle_beta   90.00
_cell.angle_gamma   90.00
#
_symmetry.space_group_name_H-M   'P 1'
#
loop_
_entity.id
_entity.type
_entity.pdbx_description
1 polymer ?
#
loop_
_entity_poly.entity_id
_entity_poly.type
_entity_poly.pdbx_seq_one_letter_code
_entity_poly.pdbx_strand_id
1 'polypeptide(L)'
;MNNTRAFFLVLMFLLGASAFTKAKLVFEYKRQFLYLAQIQNKIDELQNENTKLNLELSLLKSSPYVLQSAASLGMKRIEQINE
;
A
#
# COMPACT_ATOMS: atom_id res chain seq x y z
N MET A 1 -40.60 -41.02 11.67
CA MET A 1 -39.51 -40.23 11.07
C MET A 1 -38.36 -40.23 12.09
N ASN A 2 -37.07 -40.46 11.85
CA ASN A 2 -36.28 -40.37 10.64
C ASN A 2 -34.79 -40.39 11.04
N ASN A 3 -34.27 -41.33 11.85
CA ASN A 3 -32.83 -41.27 12.25
C ASN A 3 -31.92 -41.18 11.02
N THR A 4 -32.28 -41.88 9.94
CA THR A 4 -31.66 -41.78 8.63
C THR A 4 -31.84 -40.39 8.00
N ARG A 5 -33.05 -39.78 8.00
CA ARG A 5 -33.21 -38.45 7.40
C ARG A 5 -32.58 -37.32 8.25
N ALA A 6 -32.51 -37.47 9.57
CA ALA A 6 -31.77 -36.57 10.45
C ALA A 6 -30.27 -36.66 10.15
N PHE A 7 -29.73 -37.87 9.96
CA PHE A 7 -28.35 -38.07 9.54
C PHE A 7 -28.06 -37.44 8.17
N PHE A 8 -28.97 -37.59 7.20
CA PHE A 8 -28.85 -36.94 5.89
C PHE A 8 -28.86 -35.40 5.98
N LEU A 9 -29.68 -34.83 6.87
CA LEU A 9 -29.71 -33.37 7.09
C LEU A 9 -28.40 -32.86 7.69
N VAL A 10 -27.86 -33.57 8.69
CA VAL A 10 -26.56 -33.24 9.30
C VAL A 10 -25.44 -33.33 8.26
N LEU A 11 -25.45 -34.38 7.43
CA LEU A 11 -24.47 -34.57 6.37
C LEU A 11 -24.53 -33.45 5.30
N MET A 12 -25.74 -33.08 4.87
CA MET A 12 -25.95 -31.94 3.97
C MET A 12 -25.41 -30.64 4.58
N PHE A 13 -25.65 -30.40 5.87
CA PHE A 13 -25.17 -29.20 6.54
C PHE A 13 -23.64 -29.18 6.64
N LEU A 14 -23.01 -30.31 6.96
CA LEU A 14 -21.54 -30.42 6.98
C LEU A 14 -20.91 -30.18 5.60
N LEU A 15 -21.49 -30.75 4.54
CA LEU A 15 -21.01 -30.53 3.17
C LEU A 15 -21.17 -29.06 2.76
N GLY A 16 -22.32 -28.44 3.06
CA GLY A 16 -22.56 -27.02 2.81
C GLY A 16 -21.60 -26.11 3.58
N ALA A 17 -21.38 -26.38 4.86
CA ALA A 17 -20.44 -25.63 5.70
C ALA A 17 -18.99 -25.76 5.20
N SER A 18 -18.58 -26.95 4.78
CA SER A 18 -17.25 -27.18 4.21
C SER A 18 -17.04 -26.39 2.91
N ALA A 19 -18.02 -26.43 2.00
CA ALA A 19 -17.96 -25.66 0.76
C ALA A 19 -17.92 -24.14 1.02
N PHE A 20 -18.74 -23.66 1.95
CA PHE A 20 -18.76 -22.25 2.34
C PHE A 20 -17.44 -21.80 2.96
N THR A 21 -16.85 -22.62 3.85
CA THR A 21 -15.56 -22.32 4.48
C THR A 21 -14.46 -22.20 3.44
N LYS A 22 -14.45 -23.09 2.44
CA LYS A 22 -13.48 -23.05 1.34
C LYS A 22 -13.64 -21.79 0.48
N ALA A 23 -14.88 -21.41 0.15
CA ALA A 23 -15.17 -20.19 -0.60
C ALA A 23 -14.76 -18.92 0.17
N LYS A 24 -15.05 -18.88 1.47
CA LYS A 24 -14.65 -17.78 2.36
C LYS A 24 -13.13 -17.62 2.42
N LEU A 25 -12.40 -18.73 2.54
CA LEU A 25 -10.93 -18.70 2.60
C LEU A 25 -10.32 -18.14 1.32
N VAL A 26 -10.81 -18.57 0.16
CA VAL A 26 -10.36 -18.02 -1.15
C VAL A 26 -10.69 -16.53 -1.26
N PHE A 27 -11.86 -16.12 -0.79
CA PHE A 27 -12.27 -14.72 -0.81
C PHE A 27 -11.40 -13.84 0.10
N GLU A 28 -11.14 -14.28 1.34
CA GLU A 28 -10.28 -13.55 2.28
C GLU A 28 -8.86 -13.43 1.76
N TYR A 29 -8.31 -14.51 1.18
CA TYR A 29 -7.00 -14.50 0.56
C TYR A 29 -6.94 -13.47 -0.57
N LYS A 30 -7.90 -13.50 -1.51
CA LYS A 30 -7.96 -12.54 -2.62
C LYS A 30 -8.09 -11.09 -2.14
N ARG A 31 -8.85 -10.85 -1.05
CA ARG A 31 -9.01 -9.52 -0.45
C ARG A 31 -7.71 -9.00 0.17
N GLN A 32 -6.95 -9.85 0.84
CA GLN A 32 -5.65 -9.47 1.41
C GLN A 32 -4.63 -9.08 0.33
N PHE A 33 -4.62 -9.81 -0.81
CA PHE A 33 -3.77 -9.45 -1.95
C PHE A 33 -4.14 -8.10 -2.56
N LEU A 34 -5.43 -7.79 -2.63
CA LEU A 34 -5.89 -6.51 -3.18
C LEU A 34 -5.47 -5.32 -2.29
N TYR A 35 -5.54 -5.50 -0.97
CA TYR A 35 -5.09 -4.48 -0.01
C TYR A 35 -3.57 -4.29 -0.06
N LEU A 36 -2.81 -5.38 -0.17
CA LEU A 36 -1.36 -5.31 -0.34
C LEU A 36 -0.96 -4.62 -1.64
N ALA A 37 -1.68 -4.89 -2.75
CA ALA A 37 -1.46 -4.22 -4.03
C ALA A 37 -1.75 -2.72 -3.95
N GLN A 38 -2.80 -2.32 -3.22
CA GLN A 38 -3.12 -0.89 -3.00
C GLN A 38 -2.02 -0.18 -2.20
N ILE A 39 -1.50 -0.83 -1.15
CA ILE A 39 -0.39 -0.28 -0.37
C ILE A 39 0.86 -0.15 -1.24
N GLN A 40 1.20 -1.19 -2.03
CA GLN A 40 2.36 -1.14 -2.92
C GLN A 40 2.24 -0.01 -3.94
N ASN A 41 1.08 0.16 -4.58
CA ASN A 41 0.85 1.25 -5.51
C ASN A 41 1.04 2.63 -4.85
N LYS A 42 0.61 2.79 -3.60
CA LYS A 42 0.80 4.05 -2.87
C LYS A 42 2.26 4.30 -2.51
N ILE A 43 3.00 3.25 -2.16
CA ILE A 43 4.45 3.33 -1.93
C ILE A 43 5.17 3.78 -3.21
N ASP A 44 4.83 3.17 -4.34
CA ASP A 44 5.44 3.49 -5.64
C ASP A 44 5.14 4.94 -6.07
N GLU A 45 3.91 5.41 -5.85
CA GLU A 45 3.50 6.81 -6.09
C GLU A 45 4.32 7.78 -5.24
N LEU A 46 4.41 7.54 -3.92
CA LEU A 46 5.17 8.39 -3.01
C LEU A 46 6.66 8.37 -3.31
N GLN A 47 7.22 7.22 -3.71
CA GLN A 47 8.62 7.10 -4.09
C GLN A 47 8.92 7.89 -5.37
N ASN A 48 7.99 7.90 -6.33
CA ASN A 48 8.11 8.71 -7.54
C ASN A 48 8.06 10.22 -7.23
N GLU A 49 7.12 10.65 -6.38
CA GLU A 49 7.05 12.04 -5.93
C GLU A 49 8.32 12.47 -5.19
N ASN A 50 8.83 11.62 -4.29
CA ASN A 50 10.07 11.89 -3.56
C ASN A 50 11.27 11.98 -4.50
N THR A 51 11.35 11.10 -5.52
CA THR A 51 12.40 11.17 -6.55
C THR A 51 12.33 12.49 -7.33
N LYS A 52 11.13 12.92 -7.72
CA LYS A 52 10.91 14.21 -8.39
C LYS A 52 11.36 15.38 -7.52
N LEU A 53 10.97 15.40 -6.25
CA LEU A 53 11.38 16.44 -5.30
C LEU A 53 12.89 16.46 -5.07
N ASN A 54 13.53 15.30 -4.98
CA ASN A 54 14.99 15.21 -4.85
C ASN A 54 15.72 15.74 -6.10
N LEU A 55 15.18 15.47 -7.30
CA LEU A 55 15.71 16.04 -8.54
C LEU A 55 15.53 17.57 -8.57
N GLU A 56 14.36 18.08 -8.21
CA GLU A 56 14.10 19.52 -8.10
C GLU A 56 15.05 20.18 -7.10
N LEU A 57 15.25 19.57 -5.92
CA LEU A 57 16.18 20.05 -4.91
C LEU A 57 17.63 20.04 -5.40
N SER A 58 18.04 18.99 -6.12
CA SER A 58 19.39 18.89 -6.70
C SER A 58 19.59 19.96 -7.78
N LEU A 59 18.61 20.18 -8.65
CA LEU A 59 18.64 21.23 -9.66
C LEU A 59 18.73 22.62 -8.99
N LEU A 60 17.94 22.86 -7.94
CA LEU A 60 17.95 24.09 -7.16
C LEU A 60 19.34 24.37 -6.57
N LYS A 61 19.94 23.34 -5.93
CA LYS A 61 21.29 23.40 -5.34
C LYS A 61 22.37 23.62 -6.40
N SER A 62 22.23 23.03 -7.58
CA SER A 62 23.19 23.16 -8.67
C SER A 62 23.09 24.49 -9.42
N SER A 63 21.93 25.17 -9.36
CA SER A 63 21.74 26.45 -10.05
C SER A 63 22.32 27.61 -9.23
N PRO A 64 23.30 28.38 -9.77
CA PRO A 64 23.89 29.52 -9.06
C PRO A 64 22.88 30.66 -8.81
N TYR A 65 21.88 30.78 -9.70
CA TYR A 65 20.94 31.89 -9.73
C TYR A 65 19.91 31.82 -8.58
N VAL A 66 19.45 30.62 -8.22
CA VAL A 66 18.42 30.45 -7.18
C VAL A 66 19.00 30.55 -5.77
N LEU A 67 20.24 30.13 -5.55
CA LEU A 67 20.96 30.37 -4.30
C LEU A 67 21.12 31.87 -4.00
N GLN A 68 21.33 32.68 -5.05
CA GLN A 68 21.43 34.13 -4.94
C GLN A 68 20.06 34.79 -4.69
N SER A 69 18.99 34.31 -5.34
CA SER A 69 17.61 34.75 -5.07
C SER A 69 17.13 34.36 -3.67
N ALA A 70 17.43 33.15 -3.19
CA ALA A 70 17.08 32.68 -1.85
C ALA A 70 17.84 33.43 -0.75
N ALA A 71 19.12 33.77 -0.98
CA ALA A 71 19.89 34.64 -0.10
C ALA A 71 19.30 36.06 -0.04
N SER A 72 18.81 36.60 -1.16
CA SER A 72 18.12 37.89 -1.20
C SER A 72 16.74 37.91 -0.51
N LEU A 73 16.11 36.73 -0.36
CA LEU A 73 14.84 36.51 0.33
C LEU A 73 15.00 36.17 1.83
N GLY A 74 16.22 36.20 2.37
CA GLY A 74 16.49 35.97 3.80
C GLY A 74 16.37 34.51 4.25
N MET A 75 16.28 33.55 3.33
CA MET A 75 16.29 32.13 3.70
C MET A 75 17.70 31.69 4.09
N LYS A 76 17.84 31.20 5.32
CA LYS A 76 19.11 30.70 5.87
C LYS A 76 19.59 29.52 5.02
N ARG A 77 20.85 29.59 4.58
CA ARG A 77 21.56 28.52 3.85
C ARG A 77 21.28 27.19 4.55
N ILE A 78 20.70 26.22 3.83
CA ILE A 78 20.57 24.86 4.33
C ILE A 78 21.99 24.30 4.41
N GLU A 79 22.56 24.33 5.62
CA GLU A 79 23.79 23.61 5.93
C GLU A 79 23.56 22.14 5.60
N GLN A 80 24.46 21.58 4.78
CA GLN A 80 24.55 20.15 4.58
C GLN A 80 24.86 19.52 5.94
N ILE A 81 23.86 18.89 6.56
CA ILE A 81 24.10 17.92 7.62
C ILE A 81 24.75 16.73 6.92
N ASN A 82 26.06 16.64 7.09
CA ASN A 82 26.89 15.54 6.64
C ASN A 82 26.95 14.55 7.81
N GLU A 83 26.20 13.45 7.72
CA GLU A 83 26.44 12.19 8.45
C GLU A 83 26.18 11.02 7.49
#